data_AF-A0A2C5ZJY4-F1
#
_entry.id   AF-A0A2C5ZJY4-F1
#
_cell.length_a   1.000
_cell.length_b   1.000
_cell.length_c   1.000
_cell.angle_alpha   90.00
_cell.angle_beta   90.00
_cell.angle_gamma   90.00
#
_symmetry.space_group_name_H-M   'P 1'
#
loop_
_entity.id
_entity.type
_entity.pdbx_description
1 polymer ?
#
loop_
_entity_poly.entity_id
_entity_poly.type
_entity_poly.pdbx_seq_one_letter_code
_entity_poly.pdbx_strand_id
1 'polypeptide(L)'
;MPRDLTDSIKSVQASAASLHRRAQAAGAGFADTTQALAELHASITRLDDFDDLPCGPAASLLLSSVVFNCDISLNQLADLLKKHGAAKNKNMIAFLRSKLARQRADIDAFLEAAHEHAAAGVKQGVNDAISDTTKPGSAAVTWPSCIEPELWDCFFVELRGEETDCQKDGKPPFTLDTARLQPDSSGHEISPEATWTRIDRRLVSAQVLEQAGLRYEARRDFVSVLGSLPEAQLRELADRSAEDGAEAE
;
A
#
# COMPACT_ATOMS: atom_id res chain seq x y z
N MET A 1 1.98 6.07 -17.10
CA MET A 1 1.22 5.46 -16.00
C MET A 1 0.22 4.44 -16.54
N PRO A 2 -0.02 3.31 -15.84
CA PRO A 2 -1.09 2.37 -16.17
C PRO A 2 -2.46 3.04 -16.08
N ARG A 3 -3.39 2.75 -17.00
CA ARG A 3 -4.75 3.34 -17.01
C ARG A 3 -5.50 3.09 -15.69
N ASP A 4 -5.35 1.89 -15.14
CA ASP A 4 -5.99 1.50 -13.88
C ASP A 4 -5.59 2.39 -12.70
N LEU A 5 -4.34 2.87 -12.68
CA LEU A 5 -3.86 3.76 -11.61
C LEU A 5 -4.45 5.16 -11.75
N THR A 6 -4.54 5.69 -12.97
CA THR A 6 -5.20 6.98 -13.24
C THR A 6 -6.68 6.95 -12.86
N ASP A 7 -7.38 5.85 -13.18
CA ASP A 7 -8.78 5.68 -12.79
C ASP A 7 -8.93 5.57 -11.25
N SER A 8 -7.98 4.92 -10.59
CA SER A 8 -7.92 4.85 -9.12
C SER A 8 -7.73 6.24 -8.49
N ILE A 9 -6.81 7.05 -9.01
CA ILE A 9 -6.57 8.43 -8.54
C ILE A 9 -7.86 9.26 -8.63
N LYS A 10 -8.54 9.24 -9.77
CA LYS A 10 -9.81 9.96 -9.99
C LYS A 10 -10.92 9.46 -9.07
N SER A 11 -10.99 8.16 -8.83
CA SER A 11 -11.95 7.56 -7.90
C SER A 11 -11.72 8.04 -6.46
N VAL A 12 -10.45 8.03 -6.01
CA VAL A 12 -10.07 8.51 -4.67
C VAL A 12 -10.31 10.01 -4.53
N GLN A 13 -10.01 10.80 -5.57
CA GLN A 13 -10.31 12.23 -5.61
C GLN A 13 -11.82 12.51 -5.46
N ALA A 14 -12.66 11.84 -6.26
CA ALA A 14 -14.12 11.98 -6.18
C ALA A 14 -14.65 11.56 -4.80
N SER A 15 -14.08 10.51 -4.22
CA SER A 15 -14.41 10.03 -2.88
C SER A 15 -14.05 11.05 -1.80
N ALA A 16 -12.86 11.65 -1.87
CA ALA A 16 -12.43 12.69 -0.94
C ALA A 16 -13.35 13.93 -1.01
N ALA A 17 -13.71 14.38 -2.22
CA ALA A 17 -14.64 15.50 -2.41
C ALA A 17 -16.05 15.21 -1.86
N SER A 18 -16.55 13.99 -2.09
CA SER A 18 -17.85 13.54 -1.58
C SER A 18 -17.85 13.48 -0.05
N LEU A 19 -16.80 12.90 0.53
CA LEU A 19 -16.66 12.76 1.98
C LEU A 19 -16.45 14.09 2.68
N HIS A 20 -15.75 15.05 2.07
CA HIS A 20 -15.62 16.39 2.61
C HIS A 20 -16.99 17.05 2.84
N ARG A 21 -17.86 17.01 1.82
CA ARG A 21 -19.24 17.53 1.94
C ARG A 21 -20.05 16.80 3.01
N ARG A 22 -19.92 15.47 3.10
CA ARG A 22 -20.64 14.66 4.12
C ARG A 22 -20.14 14.93 5.53
N ALA A 23 -18.82 15.06 5.72
CA ALA A 23 -18.21 15.39 7.01
C ALA A 23 -18.60 16.79 7.47
N GLN A 24 -18.63 17.76 6.54
CA GLN A 24 -19.12 19.11 6.80
C GLN A 24 -20.59 19.11 7.26
N ALA A 25 -21.45 18.36 6.60
CA ALA A 25 -22.86 18.21 6.98
C ALA A 25 -23.06 17.49 8.33
N ALA A 26 -22.11 16.65 8.75
CA ALA A 26 -22.16 15.94 10.03
C ALA A 26 -21.83 16.84 11.25
N GLY A 27 -21.39 18.08 11.03
CA GLY A 27 -21.25 19.11 12.04
C GLY A 27 -19.89 19.17 12.74
N ALA A 28 -19.79 20.01 13.78
CA ALA A 28 -18.52 20.43 14.40
C ALA A 28 -17.64 19.28 14.94
N GLY A 29 -18.22 18.12 15.24
CA GLY A 29 -17.47 16.93 15.67
C GLY A 29 -16.50 16.37 14.61
N PHE A 30 -16.64 16.80 13.35
CA PHE A 30 -15.79 16.40 12.22
C PHE A 30 -15.00 17.57 11.63
N ALA A 31 -14.94 18.74 12.27
CA ALA A 31 -14.32 19.95 11.71
C ALA A 31 -12.85 19.70 11.28
N ASP A 32 -12.02 19.15 12.18
CA ASP A 32 -10.62 18.87 11.88
C ASP A 32 -10.44 17.81 10.78
N THR A 33 -11.32 16.80 10.75
CA THR A 33 -11.30 15.77 9.70
C THR A 33 -11.75 16.34 8.36
N THR A 34 -12.70 17.28 8.37
CA THR A 34 -13.17 18.00 7.18
C THR A 34 -12.05 18.85 6.58
N GLN A 35 -11.26 19.51 7.44
CA GLN A 35 -10.06 20.25 7.02
C GLN A 35 -9.01 19.30 6.43
N ALA A 36 -8.69 18.19 7.12
CA ALA A 36 -7.73 17.20 6.62
C ALA A 36 -8.16 16.61 5.26
N LEU A 37 -9.47 16.37 5.06
CA LEU A 37 -10.02 15.93 3.76
C LEU A 37 -9.86 16.98 2.66
N ALA A 38 -10.04 18.27 2.97
CA ALA A 38 -9.86 19.34 1.99
C ALA A 38 -8.41 19.41 1.51
N GLU A 39 -7.46 19.30 2.44
CA GLU A 39 -6.03 19.33 2.13
C GLU A 39 -5.60 18.08 1.36
N LEU A 40 -6.09 16.90 1.74
CA LEU A 40 -5.85 15.66 0.99
C LEU A 40 -6.41 15.77 -0.43
N HIS A 41 -7.65 16.22 -0.59
CA HIS A 41 -8.26 16.42 -1.91
C HIS A 41 -7.44 17.37 -2.78
N ALA A 42 -7.00 18.51 -2.23
CA ALA A 42 -6.16 19.45 -2.97
C ALA A 42 -4.83 18.83 -3.44
N SER A 43 -4.25 17.94 -2.63
CA SER A 43 -3.01 17.24 -2.96
C SER A 43 -3.22 16.17 -4.04
N ILE A 44 -4.33 15.44 -3.98
CA ILE A 44 -4.73 14.49 -5.03
C ILE A 44 -5.06 15.23 -6.34
N THR A 45 -5.67 16.41 -6.28
CA THR A 45 -5.91 17.23 -7.48
C THR A 45 -4.59 17.64 -8.14
N ARG A 46 -3.61 18.13 -7.36
CA ARG A 46 -2.28 18.41 -7.89
C ARG A 46 -1.63 17.17 -8.53
N LEU A 47 -1.87 15.99 -7.96
CA LEU A 47 -1.37 14.74 -8.48
C LEU A 47 -2.04 14.31 -9.79
N ASP A 48 -3.36 14.49 -9.94
CA ASP A 48 -4.08 14.19 -11.19
C ASP A 48 -3.71 15.20 -12.31
N ASP A 49 -3.44 16.45 -11.94
CA ASP A 49 -3.08 17.54 -12.87
C ASP A 49 -1.59 17.54 -13.28
N PHE A 50 -0.75 16.69 -12.69
CA PHE A 50 0.68 16.73 -12.94
C PHE A 50 1.01 15.99 -14.25
N ASP A 51 1.41 16.74 -15.27
CA ASP A 51 1.61 16.20 -16.63
C ASP A 51 2.86 15.30 -16.74
N ASP A 52 3.93 15.61 -15.99
CA ASP A 52 5.25 14.96 -16.11
C ASP A 52 5.51 13.91 -15.01
N LEU A 53 4.50 13.14 -14.59
CA LEU A 53 4.70 12.17 -13.51
C LEU A 53 5.83 11.18 -13.85
N PRO A 54 6.75 10.88 -12.90
CA PRO A 54 7.75 9.84 -13.06
C PRO A 54 7.08 8.51 -13.44
N CYS A 55 7.50 7.92 -14.56
CA CYS A 55 6.79 6.81 -15.19
C CYS A 55 7.45 5.43 -15.01
N GLY A 56 8.39 5.31 -14.08
CA GLY A 56 9.10 4.06 -13.80
C GLY A 56 8.35 3.09 -12.87
N PRO A 57 8.81 1.83 -12.79
CA PRO A 57 8.23 0.81 -11.92
C PRO A 57 8.11 1.23 -10.44
N ALA A 58 9.16 1.80 -9.87
CA ALA A 58 9.18 2.21 -8.46
C ALA A 58 8.21 3.37 -8.21
N ALA A 59 8.17 4.36 -9.10
CA ALA A 59 7.20 5.45 -9.05
C ALA A 59 5.75 4.95 -9.13
N SER A 60 5.46 4.01 -10.05
CA SER A 60 4.13 3.41 -10.19
C SER A 60 3.70 2.65 -8.94
N LEU A 61 4.62 1.95 -8.28
CA LEU A 61 4.31 1.13 -7.11
C LEU A 61 4.18 1.94 -5.83
N LEU A 62 5.05 2.94 -5.65
CA LEU A 62 4.90 3.93 -4.58
C LEU A 62 3.55 4.63 -4.71
N LEU A 63 3.21 5.13 -5.90
CA LEU A 63 1.95 5.84 -6.13
C LEU A 63 0.73 4.94 -5.92
N SER A 64 0.78 3.70 -6.40
CA SER A 64 -0.27 2.71 -6.14
C SER A 64 -0.49 2.48 -4.64
N SER A 65 0.59 2.34 -3.86
CA SER A 65 0.52 2.18 -2.41
C SER A 65 -0.07 3.40 -1.71
N VAL A 66 0.34 4.60 -2.11
CA VAL A 66 -0.20 5.87 -1.58
C VAL A 66 -1.69 6.00 -1.86
N VAL A 67 -2.11 5.76 -3.11
CA VAL A 67 -3.52 5.86 -3.53
C VAL A 67 -4.38 4.80 -2.82
N PHE A 68 -3.88 3.57 -2.70
CA PHE A 68 -4.56 2.48 -2.00
C PHE A 68 -4.77 2.80 -0.51
N ASN A 69 -3.76 3.36 0.17
CA ASN A 69 -3.88 3.77 1.55
C ASN A 69 -4.93 4.88 1.76
N CYS A 70 -5.00 5.83 0.81
CA CYS A 70 -6.04 6.85 0.78
C CYS A 70 -7.43 6.20 0.67
N ASP A 71 -7.63 5.30 -0.29
CA ASP A 71 -8.91 4.62 -0.51
C ASP A 71 -9.40 3.89 0.76
N ILE A 72 -8.53 3.11 1.42
CA ILE A 72 -8.86 2.44 2.69
C ILE A 72 -9.34 3.44 3.74
N SER A 73 -8.64 4.57 3.88
CA SER A 73 -8.92 5.53 4.94
C SER A 73 -10.19 6.33 4.67
N LEU A 74 -10.45 6.65 3.41
CA LEU A 74 -11.70 7.25 2.96
C LEU A 74 -12.88 6.30 3.16
N ASN A 75 -12.73 5.01 2.85
CA ASN A 75 -13.77 4.00 3.10
C ASN A 75 -14.06 3.83 4.60
N GLN A 76 -13.04 3.79 5.46
CA GLN A 76 -13.20 3.76 6.91
C GLN A 76 -13.97 4.99 7.42
N LEU A 77 -13.68 6.19 6.89
CA LEU A 77 -14.40 7.40 7.24
C LEU A 77 -15.84 7.39 6.71
N ALA A 78 -16.05 6.89 5.50
CA ALA A 78 -17.38 6.76 4.90
C ALA A 78 -18.30 5.91 5.76
N ASP A 79 -17.80 4.80 6.28
CA ASP A 79 -18.53 3.90 7.18
C ASP A 79 -18.76 4.50 8.56
N LEU A 80 -17.79 5.28 9.07
CA LEU A 80 -17.96 6.02 10.31
C LEU A 80 -19.09 7.06 10.19
N LEU A 81 -19.13 7.81 9.09
CA LEU A 81 -20.18 8.79 8.82
C LEU A 81 -21.56 8.15 8.65
N LYS A 82 -21.65 6.90 8.15
CA LYS A 82 -22.92 6.13 8.11
C LYS A 82 -23.42 5.73 9.51
N LYS A 83 -22.51 5.42 10.44
CA LYS A 83 -22.84 4.86 11.77
C LYS A 83 -23.26 5.90 12.83
N HIS A 84 -23.58 7.14 12.41
CA HIS A 84 -24.10 8.28 13.20
C HIS A 84 -23.68 8.35 14.68
N GLY A 85 -22.61 9.12 14.96
CA GLY A 85 -22.28 9.57 16.33
C GLY A 85 -20.83 10.00 16.49
N ALA A 86 -20.52 11.27 16.18
CA ALA A 86 -19.17 11.83 16.37
C ALA A 86 -18.68 11.68 17.81
N ALA A 87 -19.58 11.86 18.78
CA ALA A 87 -19.26 11.79 20.21
C ALA A 87 -18.81 10.40 20.68
N LYS A 88 -19.33 9.32 20.08
CA LYS A 88 -18.97 7.94 20.42
C LYS A 88 -17.66 7.48 19.77
N ASN A 89 -17.29 8.09 18.64
CA ASN A 89 -16.17 7.64 17.81
C ASN A 89 -14.96 8.60 17.82
N LYS A 90 -14.84 9.49 18.81
CA LYS A 90 -13.80 10.54 18.86
C LYS A 90 -12.38 10.01 18.60
N ASN A 91 -12.01 8.88 19.21
CA ASN A 91 -10.69 8.28 19.02
C ASN A 91 -10.46 7.83 17.57
N MET A 92 -11.48 7.21 16.95
CA MET A 92 -11.42 6.79 15.55
C MET A 92 -11.34 8.00 14.61
N ILE A 93 -12.07 9.08 14.92
CA ILE A 93 -12.05 10.33 14.14
C ILE A 93 -10.65 10.96 14.21
N ALA A 94 -10.05 11.04 15.40
CA ALA A 94 -8.69 11.56 15.59
C ALA A 94 -7.64 10.69 14.89
N PHE A 95 -7.80 9.36 14.95
CA PHE A 95 -6.96 8.41 14.24
C PHE A 95 -7.05 8.58 12.72
N LEU A 96 -8.26 8.63 12.16
CA LEU A 96 -8.47 8.83 10.73
C LEU A 96 -7.96 10.19 10.27
N ARG A 97 -8.16 11.26 11.04
CA ARG A 97 -7.56 12.57 10.76
C ARG A 97 -6.03 12.47 10.62
N SER A 98 -5.38 11.73 11.53
CA SER A 98 -3.93 11.56 11.51
C SER A 98 -3.46 10.75 10.30
N LYS A 99 -4.22 9.73 9.89
CA LYS A 99 -3.97 8.99 8.64
C LYS A 99 -4.07 9.88 7.39
N LEU A 100 -5.14 10.68 7.30
CA LEU A 100 -5.33 11.58 6.15
C LEU A 100 -4.20 12.61 6.05
N ALA A 101 -3.77 13.18 7.19
CA ALA A 101 -2.65 14.12 7.22
C ALA A 101 -1.32 13.47 6.79
N ARG A 102 -1.12 12.19 7.16
CA ARG A 102 0.05 11.40 6.77
C ARG A 102 0.06 11.10 5.27
N GLN A 103 -1.06 10.64 4.74
CA GLN A 103 -1.23 10.37 3.31
C GLN A 103 -1.06 11.62 2.45
N ARG A 104 -1.58 12.74 2.93
CA ARG A 104 -1.34 14.04 2.31
C ARG A 104 0.15 14.35 2.23
N ALA A 105 0.88 14.18 3.34
CA ALA A 105 2.33 14.41 3.38
C ALA A 105 3.08 13.49 2.40
N ASP A 106 2.65 12.23 2.25
CA ASP A 106 3.24 11.30 1.28
C ASP A 106 3.01 11.73 -0.18
N ILE A 107 1.80 12.20 -0.51
CA ILE A 107 1.50 12.77 -1.84
C ILE A 107 2.34 14.03 -2.07
N ASP A 108 2.38 14.95 -1.10
CA ASP A 108 3.16 16.18 -1.21
C ASP A 108 4.65 15.86 -1.42
N ALA A 109 5.21 14.92 -0.66
CA ALA A 109 6.59 14.48 -0.81
C ALA A 109 6.89 13.88 -2.20
N PHE A 110 5.95 13.09 -2.73
CA PHE A 110 6.09 12.50 -4.06
C PHE A 110 6.12 13.59 -5.14
N LEU A 111 5.20 14.55 -5.05
CA LEU A 111 5.11 15.66 -6.00
C LEU A 111 6.35 16.57 -5.94
N GLU A 112 6.85 16.87 -4.74
CA GLU A 112 8.08 17.66 -4.59
C GLU A 112 9.29 16.93 -5.22
N ALA A 113 9.47 15.63 -4.94
CA ALA A 113 10.53 14.85 -5.54
C ALA A 113 10.43 14.76 -7.08
N ALA A 114 9.20 14.63 -7.59
CA ALA A 114 8.93 14.64 -9.03
C ALA A 114 9.26 15.99 -9.67
N HIS A 115 8.88 17.10 -9.02
CA HIS A 115 9.21 18.46 -9.48
C HIS A 115 10.71 18.72 -9.50
N GLU A 116 11.42 18.33 -8.44
CA GLU A 116 12.87 18.47 -8.35
C GLU A 116 13.59 17.73 -9.48
N HIS A 117 13.13 16.51 -9.79
CA HIS A 117 13.65 15.73 -10.91
C HIS A 117 13.36 16.39 -12.27
N ALA A 118 12.13 16.85 -12.51
CA ALA A 118 11.78 17.55 -13.75
C ALA A 118 12.62 18.84 -13.93
N ALA A 119 12.86 19.58 -12.84
CA ALA A 119 13.69 20.79 -12.86
C ALA A 119 15.19 20.51 -13.08
N ALA A 120 15.69 19.34 -12.62
CA ALA A 120 17.06 18.90 -12.86
C ALA A 120 17.30 18.49 -14.32
N GLY A 121 16.33 17.79 -14.94
CA GLY A 121 16.39 17.39 -16.35
C GLY A 121 16.46 18.56 -17.33
N VAL A 122 15.87 19.71 -16.99
CA VAL A 122 15.93 20.95 -17.80
C VAL A 122 17.33 21.60 -17.80
N LYS A 123 18.16 21.33 -16.80
CA LYS A 123 19.53 21.90 -16.71
C LYS A 123 20.58 21.05 -17.41
N GLN A 124 20.26 19.82 -17.82
CA GLN A 124 21.21 18.85 -18.38
C GLN A 124 21.34 18.93 -19.91
N GLY A 125 21.10 20.11 -20.50
CA GLY A 125 21.26 20.39 -21.92
C GLY A 125 22.48 21.25 -22.30
N VAL A 126 23.23 21.78 -21.33
CA VAL A 126 24.44 22.58 -21.61
C VAL A 126 25.50 22.33 -20.53
N ASN A 127 26.62 21.76 -20.98
CA ASN A 127 27.94 21.58 -20.35
C ASN A 127 28.25 20.22 -19.69
N ASP A 128 29.02 19.44 -20.44
CA ASP A 128 30.12 18.62 -19.91
C ASP A 128 31.06 19.47 -19.06
N ALA A 129 31.14 19.22 -17.75
CA ALA A 129 32.35 19.44 -16.95
C ALA A 129 32.22 18.80 -15.57
N ILE A 130 33.27 18.05 -15.21
CA ILE A 130 33.55 17.43 -13.92
C ILE A 130 33.45 18.44 -12.76
N SER A 131 32.75 18.09 -11.68
CA SER A 131 32.98 18.51 -10.29
C SER A 131 32.08 17.66 -9.37
N ASP A 132 32.59 16.60 -8.75
CA ASP A 132 32.91 16.57 -7.31
C ASP A 132 32.20 17.65 -6.48
N THR A 133 31.22 17.24 -5.66
CA THR A 133 31.18 17.50 -4.20
C THR A 133 29.77 17.29 -3.64
N THR A 134 29.74 16.72 -2.44
CA THR A 134 28.67 16.81 -1.42
C THR A 134 27.46 15.88 -1.59
N LYS A 135 27.62 14.65 -1.06
CA LYS A 135 26.54 13.91 -0.40
C LYS A 135 25.76 14.87 0.52
N PRO A 136 24.45 15.07 0.35
CA PRO A 136 23.65 15.61 1.43
C PRO A 136 23.63 14.54 2.52
N GLY A 137 24.14 14.94 3.68
CA GLY A 137 24.21 14.10 4.86
C GLY A 137 22.86 13.48 5.18
N SER A 138 22.94 12.24 5.65
CA SER A 138 21.90 11.49 6.34
C SER A 138 21.41 12.27 7.58
N ALA A 139 20.64 13.33 7.35
CA ALA A 139 19.63 13.74 8.30
C ALA A 139 18.49 12.75 8.05
N ALA A 140 18.31 11.81 8.97
CA ALA A 140 17.12 10.99 9.02
C ALA A 140 15.93 11.94 9.13
N VAL A 141 15.38 12.33 7.98
CA VAL A 141 14.04 12.85 7.90
C VAL A 141 13.20 11.69 8.39
N THR A 142 12.82 11.72 9.65
CA THR A 142 11.81 10.82 10.18
C THR A 142 10.51 11.23 9.50
N TRP A 143 10.34 10.76 8.27
CA TRP A 143 9.15 11.02 7.49
C TRP A 143 8.01 10.38 8.26
N PRO A 144 6.97 11.14 8.59
CA PRO A 144 5.73 10.56 9.04
C PRO A 144 5.05 9.92 7.82
N SER A 145 5.63 8.88 7.23
CA SER A 145 5.13 8.18 6.05
C SER A 145 4.21 7.04 6.46
N CYS A 146 3.14 6.80 5.70
CA CYS A 146 2.37 5.55 5.81
C CYS A 146 2.86 4.46 4.85
N ILE A 147 3.90 4.78 4.09
CA ILE A 147 4.58 3.89 3.15
C ILE A 147 5.89 3.40 3.78
N GLU A 148 6.17 2.12 3.54
CA GLU A 148 7.43 1.47 3.88
C GLU A 148 8.64 2.26 3.32
N PRO A 149 9.67 2.57 4.13
CA PRO A 149 10.83 3.35 3.71
C PRO A 149 11.52 2.81 2.44
N GLU A 150 11.50 1.50 2.26
CA GLU A 150 12.12 0.80 1.12
C GLU A 150 11.49 1.22 -0.22
N LEU A 151 10.19 1.53 -0.24
CA LEU A 151 9.52 2.00 -1.46
C LEU A 151 9.96 3.41 -1.83
N TRP A 152 10.19 4.26 -0.82
CA TRP A 152 10.76 5.60 -1.03
C TRP A 152 12.19 5.51 -1.54
N ASP A 153 13.01 4.63 -0.97
CA ASP A 153 14.40 4.44 -1.42
C ASP A 153 14.46 3.99 -2.89
N CYS A 154 13.64 3.02 -3.27
CA CYS A 154 13.51 2.56 -4.66
C CYS A 154 13.09 3.69 -5.61
N PHE A 155 12.10 4.49 -5.21
CA PHE A 155 11.65 5.63 -5.99
C PHE A 155 12.76 6.66 -6.18
N PHE A 156 13.52 6.99 -5.13
CA PHE A 156 14.61 7.94 -5.24
C PHE A 156 15.79 7.40 -6.07
N VAL A 157 16.10 6.10 -6.00
CA VAL A 157 17.10 5.46 -6.88
C VAL A 157 16.67 5.56 -8.34
N GLU A 158 15.40 5.22 -8.62
CA GLU A 158 14.82 5.32 -9.96
C GLU A 158 14.84 6.75 -10.50
N LEU A 159 14.48 7.74 -9.67
CA LEU A 159 14.56 9.16 -10.03
C LEU A 159 15.99 9.62 -10.34
N ARG A 160 17.00 9.08 -9.67
CA ARG A 160 18.40 9.46 -9.95
C ARG A 160 18.96 8.82 -11.22
N GLY A 161 18.23 7.89 -11.85
CA GLY A 161 18.72 7.12 -12.99
C GLY A 161 19.92 6.24 -12.63
N GLU A 162 20.11 5.94 -11.34
CA GLU A 162 21.18 5.05 -10.89
C GLU A 162 20.79 3.61 -11.26
N GLU A 163 21.38 3.08 -12.33
CA GLU A 163 21.35 1.63 -12.56
C GLU A 163 22.03 0.95 -11.38
N THR A 164 21.26 0.18 -10.61
CA THR A 164 21.86 -0.74 -9.66
C THR A 164 22.61 -1.82 -10.44
N ASP A 165 23.88 -2.08 -10.10
CA ASP A 165 24.87 -2.98 -10.74
C ASP A 165 24.43 -4.46 -10.90
N CYS A 166 23.15 -4.78 -10.70
CA CYS A 166 22.58 -6.12 -10.79
C CYS A 166 22.25 -6.58 -12.22
N GLN A 167 22.48 -5.73 -13.25
CA GLN A 167 22.02 -5.97 -14.62
C GLN A 167 22.96 -6.87 -15.48
N LYS A 168 23.68 -7.82 -14.87
CA LYS A 168 24.52 -8.80 -15.61
C LYS A 168 23.86 -10.16 -15.85
N ASP A 169 22.70 -10.42 -15.25
CA ASP A 169 22.03 -11.72 -15.35
C ASP A 169 20.57 -11.62 -15.82
N GLY A 170 20.23 -10.75 -16.78
CA GLY A 170 18.94 -10.78 -17.48
C GLY A 170 17.67 -10.78 -16.60
N LYS A 171 17.78 -10.45 -15.31
CA LYS A 171 16.70 -10.39 -14.33
C LYS A 171 16.50 -8.91 -14.01
N PRO A 172 15.27 -8.38 -14.05
CA PRO A 172 15.02 -6.99 -13.74
C PRO A 172 15.52 -6.69 -12.31
N PRO A 173 16.13 -5.51 -12.08
CA PRO A 173 16.92 -5.26 -10.87
C PRO A 173 16.06 -5.29 -9.60
N PHE A 174 14.74 -5.13 -9.69
CA PHE A 174 13.82 -5.28 -8.57
C PHE A 174 12.47 -5.83 -9.07
N THR A 175 12.19 -7.10 -8.79
CA THR A 175 10.81 -7.48 -8.49
C THR A 175 10.47 -6.79 -7.19
N LEU A 176 9.75 -5.68 -7.27
CA LEU A 176 9.08 -5.14 -6.11
C LEU A 176 8.27 -6.28 -5.50
N ASP A 177 8.54 -6.60 -4.25
CA ASP A 177 7.82 -7.62 -3.50
C ASP A 177 6.33 -7.24 -3.44
N THR A 178 5.57 -7.63 -4.46
CA THR A 178 4.15 -7.92 -4.34
C THR A 178 4.04 -9.09 -3.38
N ALA A 179 4.08 -8.75 -2.08
CA ALA A 179 4.15 -9.66 -0.96
C ALA A 179 5.36 -10.59 -1.01
N ARG A 180 6.46 -10.20 -0.36
CA ARG A 180 7.42 -11.18 0.16
C ARG A 180 6.69 -11.97 1.25
N LEU A 181 5.88 -12.94 0.82
CA LEU A 181 5.27 -13.90 1.71
C LEU A 181 6.41 -14.52 2.50
N GLN A 182 6.24 -14.62 3.82
CA GLN A 182 7.24 -15.27 4.65
C GLN A 182 7.61 -16.62 4.02
N PRO A 183 8.89 -17.05 4.09
CA PRO A 183 9.28 -18.36 3.60
C PRO A 183 8.29 -19.41 4.10
N ASP A 184 8.00 -20.41 3.27
CA ASP A 184 7.08 -21.45 3.69
C ASP A 184 7.57 -22.15 4.98
N SER A 185 6.76 -23.03 5.56
CA SER A 185 7.13 -23.83 6.73
C SER A 185 8.37 -24.73 6.52
N SER A 186 8.89 -24.83 5.29
CA SER A 186 10.11 -25.54 4.90
C SER A 186 11.27 -24.59 4.49
N GLY A 187 11.11 -23.27 4.61
CA GLY A 187 12.11 -22.26 4.28
C GLY A 187 12.24 -21.89 2.79
N HIS A 188 11.35 -22.34 1.90
CA HIS A 188 11.40 -22.03 0.46
C HIS A 188 10.64 -20.73 0.12
N GLU A 189 11.21 -19.98 -0.82
CA GLU A 189 10.63 -18.75 -1.36
C GLU A 189 9.34 -19.05 -2.14
N ILE A 190 8.30 -18.23 -1.94
CA ILE A 190 7.00 -18.41 -2.57
C ILE A 190 6.86 -17.39 -3.70
N SER A 191 6.58 -17.88 -4.92
CA SER A 191 6.43 -17.04 -6.09
C SER A 191 5.27 -16.05 -5.93
N PRO A 192 5.40 -14.78 -6.36
CA PRO A 192 4.32 -13.80 -6.30
C PRO A 192 3.13 -14.16 -7.22
N GLU A 193 3.36 -14.97 -8.26
CA GLU A 193 2.33 -15.50 -9.17
C GLU A 193 1.68 -16.79 -8.64
N ALA A 194 1.99 -17.20 -7.40
CA ALA A 194 1.42 -18.39 -6.82
C ALA A 194 -0.09 -18.26 -6.62
N THR A 195 -0.85 -19.23 -7.11
CA THR A 195 -2.29 -19.35 -6.80
C THR A 195 -2.46 -19.79 -5.34
N TRP A 196 -3.34 -19.15 -4.59
CA TRP A 196 -3.65 -19.52 -3.21
C TRP A 196 -5.15 -19.79 -3.04
N THR A 197 -5.48 -20.85 -2.31
CA THR A 197 -6.85 -21.12 -1.85
C THR A 197 -7.03 -20.57 -0.44
N ARG A 198 -7.92 -19.59 -0.28
CA ARG A 198 -8.26 -19.01 1.02
C ARG A 198 -9.35 -19.82 1.70
N ILE A 199 -9.10 -20.24 2.94
CA ILE A 199 -9.99 -21.08 3.75
C ILE A 199 -10.24 -20.38 5.09
N ASP A 200 -11.49 -20.37 5.54
CA ASP A 200 -11.82 -19.85 6.88
C ASP A 200 -11.20 -20.76 7.95
N ARG A 201 -10.54 -20.16 8.96
CA ARG A 201 -9.88 -20.90 10.04
C ARG A 201 -10.86 -21.70 10.91
N ARG A 202 -12.17 -21.42 10.81
CA ARG A 202 -13.25 -22.20 11.44
C ARG A 202 -13.56 -23.50 10.71
N LEU A 203 -13.18 -23.61 9.44
CA LEU A 203 -13.45 -24.78 8.61
C LEU A 203 -12.28 -25.76 8.64
N VAL A 204 -11.04 -25.27 8.61
CA VAL A 204 -9.84 -26.10 8.59
C VAL A 204 -8.81 -25.56 9.55
N SER A 205 -8.30 -26.42 10.44
CA SER A 205 -7.28 -26.05 11.43
C SER A 205 -5.88 -26.06 10.80
N ALA A 206 -4.98 -25.22 11.32
CA ALA A 206 -3.58 -25.18 10.87
C ALA A 206 -2.86 -26.54 11.08
N GLN A 207 -3.22 -27.26 12.15
CA GLN A 207 -2.66 -28.57 12.49
C GLN A 207 -2.98 -29.64 11.44
N VAL A 208 -4.20 -29.65 10.91
CA VAL A 208 -4.59 -30.61 9.86
C VAL A 208 -3.87 -30.31 8.54
N LEU A 209 -3.63 -29.04 8.23
CA LEU A 209 -2.83 -28.64 7.07
C LEU A 209 -1.36 -29.06 7.20
N GLU A 210 -0.80 -28.93 8.40
CA GLU A 210 0.54 -29.42 8.76
C GLU A 210 0.64 -30.94 8.58
N GLN A 211 -0.31 -31.71 9.14
CA GLN A 211 -0.36 -33.17 9.01
C GLN A 211 -0.56 -33.63 7.56
N ALA A 212 -1.30 -32.85 6.77
CA ALA A 212 -1.50 -33.12 5.34
C ALA A 212 -0.27 -32.75 4.48
N GLY A 213 0.78 -32.17 5.08
CA GLY A 213 1.98 -31.73 4.37
C GLY A 213 1.70 -30.60 3.37
N LEU A 214 0.60 -29.86 3.56
CA LEU A 214 0.21 -28.77 2.67
C LEU A 214 0.97 -27.50 3.04
N ARG A 215 1.34 -26.71 2.03
CA ARG A 215 2.02 -25.42 2.23
C ARG A 215 0.95 -24.37 2.53
N TYR A 216 0.98 -23.78 3.73
CA TYR A 216 -0.06 -22.84 4.15
C TYR A 216 0.48 -21.62 4.92
N GLU A 217 -0.27 -20.51 4.90
CA GLU A 217 -0.04 -19.30 5.71
C GLU A 217 -1.22 -19.11 6.66
N ALA A 218 -0.99 -19.27 7.97
CA ALA A 218 -2.02 -19.06 8.99
C ALA A 218 -2.07 -17.59 9.42
N ARG A 219 -3.19 -16.92 9.11
CA ARG A 219 -3.51 -15.58 9.61
C ARG A 219 -4.52 -15.65 10.74
N ARG A 220 -4.80 -14.48 11.34
CA ARG A 220 -5.70 -14.37 12.50
C ARG A 220 -7.09 -14.96 12.22
N ASP A 221 -7.63 -14.70 11.03
CA ASP A 221 -9.03 -15.02 10.71
C ASP A 221 -9.18 -16.09 9.60
N PHE A 222 -8.11 -16.44 8.90
CA PHE A 222 -8.15 -17.38 7.78
C PHE A 222 -6.80 -18.06 7.56
N VAL A 223 -6.80 -19.12 6.76
CA VAL A 223 -5.60 -19.80 6.29
C VAL A 223 -5.56 -19.76 4.77
N SER A 224 -4.40 -19.46 4.20
CA SER A 224 -4.16 -19.53 2.76
C SER A 224 -3.35 -20.78 2.46
N VAL A 225 -3.83 -21.68 1.60
CA VAL A 225 -3.08 -22.85 1.16
C VAL A 225 -2.56 -22.61 -0.25
N LEU A 226 -1.30 -22.97 -0.50
CA LEU A 226 -0.67 -22.82 -1.79
C LEU A 226 -1.26 -23.80 -2.82
N GLY A 227 -1.69 -23.27 -3.96
CA GLY A 227 -2.36 -23.99 -5.03
C GLY A 227 -3.89 -23.84 -5.00
N SER A 228 -4.55 -24.36 -6.05
CA SER A 228 -6.00 -24.49 -6.10
C SER A 228 -6.45 -25.82 -5.47
N LEU A 229 -7.06 -25.76 -4.29
CA LEU A 229 -7.65 -26.93 -3.64
C LEU A 229 -9.03 -27.22 -4.23
N PRO A 230 -9.27 -28.42 -4.79
CA PRO A 230 -10.60 -28.79 -5.25
C PRO A 230 -11.54 -28.98 -4.05
N GLU A 231 -12.82 -28.74 -4.27
CA GLU A 231 -13.85 -28.77 -3.20
C GLU A 231 -13.90 -30.10 -2.44
N ALA A 232 -13.61 -31.22 -3.10
CA ALA A 232 -13.54 -32.54 -2.46
C ALA A 232 -12.42 -32.64 -1.42
N GLN A 233 -11.23 -32.10 -1.71
CA GLN A 233 -10.10 -32.07 -0.76
C GLN A 233 -10.37 -31.09 0.39
N LEU A 234 -11.05 -29.97 0.10
CA LEU A 234 -11.42 -29.01 1.15
C LEU A 234 -12.43 -29.62 2.15
N ARG A 235 -13.38 -30.43 1.68
CA ARG A 235 -14.30 -31.17 2.56
C ARG A 235 -13.56 -32.20 3.42
N GLU A 236 -12.66 -32.97 2.83
CA GLU A 236 -11.85 -33.95 3.56
C GLU A 236 -10.99 -33.30 4.67
N LEU A 237 -10.38 -32.15 4.38
CA LEU A 237 -9.61 -31.38 5.36
C LEU A 237 -10.50 -30.79 6.47
N ALA A 238 -11.73 -30.39 6.14
CA ALA A 238 -12.70 -29.88 7.10
C ALA A 238 -13.22 -30.99 8.03
N ASP A 239 -13.52 -32.17 7.48
CA ASP A 239 -13.96 -33.33 8.25
C ASP A 239 -12.86 -33.76 9.25
N ARG A 240 -11.61 -33.87 8.79
CA ARG A 240 -10.45 -34.15 9.67
C ARG A 240 -10.23 -33.07 10.73
N SER A 241 -10.51 -31.81 10.41
CA SER A 241 -10.39 -30.71 11.39
C SER A 241 -11.49 -30.74 12.45
N ALA A 242 -12.67 -31.27 12.11
CA ALA A 242 -13.75 -31.47 13.07
C ALA A 242 -13.45 -32.63 14.03
N GLU A 243 -12.75 -33.67 13.56
CA GLU A 243 -12.30 -34.81 14.39
C GLU A 243 -11.18 -34.38 15.37
N ASP A 244 -10.16 -33.66 14.91
CA ASP A 244 -9.06 -33.16 15.76
C ASP A 244 -9.53 -32.11 16.80
N GLY A 245 -10.59 -31.35 16.51
CA GLY A 245 -11.17 -30.37 17.43
C GLY A 245 -12.07 -30.98 18.52
N ALA A 246 -12.44 -32.26 18.41
CA ALA A 246 -13.31 -32.95 19.37
C ALA A 246 -12.53 -33.61 20.53
N GLU A 247 -11.19 -33.71 20.45
CA GLU A 247 -10.35 -34.28 21.51
C GLU A 247 -9.70 -33.23 22.43
N ALA A 248 -9.97 -31.95 22.22
CA ALA A 248 -9.51 -30.85 23.06
C ALA A 248 -10.70 -30.12 23.72
N GLU A 249 -11.44 -30.83 24.57
CA GLU A 249 -12.37 -30.23 25.56
C GLU A 249 -11.63 -29.85 26.85
#